data_AF-A0A3M8G4Y4-F1
#
_entry.id   AF-A0A3M8G4Y4-F1
#
_cell.length_a   1.000
_cell.length_b   1.000
_cell.length_c   1.000
_cell.angle_alpha   90.00
_cell.angle_beta   90.00
_cell.angle_gamma   90.00
#
_symmetry.space_group_name_H-M   'P 1'
#
loop_
_entity.id
_entity.type
_entity.pdbx_description
1 polymer ?
#
loop_
_entity_poly.entity_id
_entity_poly.type
_entity_poly.pdbx_seq_one_letter_code
_entity_poly.pdbx_strand_id
1 'polypeptide(L)'
;MKGISGEDSFLETRKKVIKRKRSKRRLVIELNKTINEDYILVEFGLDTSYIKNNPEELLQLYDGYYRDRIDWNFKQKQHIRKKLSNLDNYRKQLQDYLSKGCCYTMHNQYRYQFTVKFYKEGSVYASFVSQKRAWGYLFPYTNQNGETIYNYKVDQELHNLFDSRIKVEKPLTEKKLIRYIVNKILDNNIRELYAMSGETFREEINILRTEFDVLSTNENLGGGRYISGFERTLRIELKNDHFFPNVYIQFIATISEGSLYTGDSLKKNYTDILNRIQSNNFISKYLKDDTNSRLDIYYYDNRTVNEYNIYRVNKDSSEWIKHDIRLEWFDRYGDQKARRTSEMVHTGCNYRFNRSFIEEAIFFEIKSNRNSASLWFLLPDDTLLLYHVDSYDKTNATVLDISLRSLNSDFDLPWPCFLFNEYGEIKPR
;
A
#
# COMPACT_ATOMS: atom_id res chain seq x y z
N MET A 1 -18.83 10.54 -49.56
CA MET A 1 -18.97 10.34 -48.11
C MET A 1 -18.58 11.64 -47.42
N LYS A 2 -19.56 12.40 -46.93
CA LYS A 2 -19.34 13.67 -46.24
C LYS A 2 -18.82 13.39 -44.84
N GLY A 3 -17.71 14.05 -44.48
CA GLY A 3 -17.19 14.05 -43.13
C GLY A 3 -18.20 14.65 -42.16
N ILE A 4 -18.42 13.96 -41.04
CA ILE A 4 -19.16 14.48 -39.89
C ILE A 4 -18.09 14.96 -38.92
N SER A 5 -17.88 16.28 -38.89
CA SER A 5 -17.20 16.98 -37.80
C SER A 5 -18.12 16.95 -36.58
N GLY A 6 -17.88 16.02 -35.67
CA GLY A 6 -18.63 15.90 -34.42
C GLY A 6 -18.07 16.82 -33.33
N GLU A 7 -18.31 18.12 -33.43
CA GLU A 7 -18.05 19.08 -32.34
C GLU A 7 -19.27 19.95 -31.99
N ASP A 8 -20.48 19.53 -32.35
CA ASP A 8 -21.70 20.09 -31.76
C ASP A 8 -22.02 19.35 -30.46
N SER A 9 -21.33 19.72 -29.39
CA SER A 9 -21.78 19.37 -28.04
C SER A 9 -23.18 19.96 -27.84
N PHE A 10 -24.15 19.11 -27.50
CA PHE A 10 -25.53 19.46 -27.18
C PHE A 10 -25.61 20.48 -26.01
N LEU A 11 -25.47 21.77 -26.30
CA LEU A 11 -25.72 22.84 -25.34
C LEU A 11 -27.22 23.11 -25.27
N GLU A 12 -27.90 22.45 -24.33
CA GLU A 12 -29.30 22.74 -24.06
C GLU A 12 -29.43 24.09 -23.33
N THR A 13 -29.99 25.09 -24.00
CA THR A 13 -30.29 26.38 -23.38
C THR A 13 -31.73 26.39 -22.87
N ARG A 14 -31.91 26.51 -21.56
CA ARG A 14 -33.23 26.65 -20.92
C ARG A 14 -33.42 28.03 -20.33
N LYS A 15 -34.50 28.72 -20.71
CA LYS A 15 -34.92 29.98 -20.09
C LYS A 15 -35.98 29.71 -19.03
N LYS A 16 -35.68 29.98 -17.75
CA LYS A 16 -36.63 29.82 -16.64
C LYS A 16 -36.88 31.16 -15.95
N VAL A 17 -38.13 31.62 -15.95
CA VAL A 17 -38.53 32.79 -15.16
C VAL A 17 -38.72 32.35 -13.70
N ILE A 18 -37.72 32.62 -12.86
CA ILE A 18 -37.81 32.34 -11.43
C ILE A 18 -38.74 33.39 -10.79
N LYS A 19 -39.97 33.01 -10.45
CA LYS A 19 -40.98 33.89 -9.83
C LYS A 19 -40.74 34.12 -8.33
N ARG A 20 -40.10 33.18 -7.63
CA ARG A 20 -39.84 33.25 -6.18
C ARG A 20 -38.71 34.24 -5.86
N LYS A 21 -39.04 35.51 -5.58
CA LYS A 21 -38.09 36.58 -5.21
C LYS A 21 -37.21 36.20 -4.00
N ARG A 22 -37.75 35.40 -3.05
CA ARG A 22 -37.04 34.94 -1.85
C ARG A 22 -35.86 34.01 -2.17
N SER A 23 -36.03 33.02 -3.06
CA SER A 23 -34.97 32.06 -3.42
C SER A 23 -33.82 32.71 -4.18
N LYS A 24 -34.11 33.69 -5.06
CA LYS A 24 -33.07 34.50 -5.71
C LYS A 24 -32.20 35.25 -4.71
N ARG A 25 -32.84 35.92 -3.75
CA ARG A 25 -32.14 36.68 -2.70
C ARG A 25 -31.28 35.75 -1.84
N ARG A 26 -31.78 34.56 -1.49
CA ARG A 26 -31.02 33.57 -0.73
C ARG A 26 -29.76 33.10 -1.46
N LEU A 27 -29.85 32.73 -2.73
CA LEU A 27 -28.66 32.31 -3.50
C LEU A 27 -27.56 33.39 -3.48
N VAL A 28 -27.93 34.66 -3.73
CA VAL A 28 -26.98 35.78 -3.69
C VAL A 28 -26.38 35.96 -2.29
N ILE A 29 -27.21 35.87 -1.24
CA ILE A 29 -26.75 35.97 0.16
C ILE A 29 -25.76 34.85 0.47
N GLU A 30 -26.06 33.60 0.09
CA GLU A 30 -25.20 32.45 0.41
C GLU A 30 -23.87 32.46 -0.39
N LEU A 31 -23.87 32.97 -1.64
CA LEU A 31 -22.66 33.13 -2.46
C LEU A 31 -21.75 34.26 -1.97
N ASN A 32 -22.31 35.28 -1.31
CA ASN A 32 -21.52 36.37 -0.74
C ASN A 32 -20.99 36.06 0.67
N LYS A 33 -21.26 34.88 1.23
CA LYS A 33 -20.67 34.42 2.48
C LYS A 33 -19.30 33.80 2.21
N THR A 34 -18.31 34.63 1.99
CA THR A 34 -16.91 34.21 1.93
C THR A 34 -16.49 33.66 3.28
N ILE A 35 -15.95 32.45 3.29
CA ILE A 35 -15.37 31.83 4.49
C ILE A 35 -13.86 31.90 4.30
N ASN A 36 -13.18 32.58 5.22
CA ASN A 36 -11.73 32.53 5.27
C ASN A 36 -11.31 31.09 5.64
N GLU A 37 -10.39 30.52 4.86
CA GLU A 37 -9.83 29.19 5.07
C GLU A 37 -9.28 28.99 6.50
N ASP A 38 -8.79 30.06 7.14
CA ASP A 38 -8.30 30.01 8.53
C ASP A 38 -9.39 29.58 9.53
N TYR A 39 -10.65 29.91 9.23
CA TYR A 39 -11.83 29.68 10.07
C TYR A 39 -12.70 28.51 9.60
N ILE A 40 -12.30 27.80 8.53
CA ILE A 40 -13.09 26.72 7.94
C ILE A 40 -13.47 25.63 8.95
N LEU A 41 -12.61 25.35 9.93
CA LEU A 41 -12.91 24.35 10.97
C LEU A 41 -14.12 24.75 11.81
N VAL A 42 -14.19 26.02 12.23
CA VAL A 42 -15.26 26.55 13.08
C VAL A 42 -16.58 26.57 12.33
N GLU A 43 -16.57 26.93 11.05
CA GLU A 43 -17.77 26.92 10.18
C GLU A 43 -18.39 25.53 10.03
N PHE A 44 -17.58 24.47 10.13
CA PHE A 44 -18.06 23.09 10.14
C PHE A 44 -18.33 22.54 11.55
N GLY A 45 -18.33 23.41 12.56
CA GLY A 45 -18.64 23.09 13.95
C GLY A 45 -17.51 22.39 14.70
N LEU A 46 -16.26 22.59 14.28
CA LEU A 46 -15.10 22.02 14.96
C LEU A 46 -14.51 23.04 15.94
N ASP A 47 -14.53 22.69 17.22
CA ASP A 47 -13.91 23.49 18.29
C ASP A 47 -12.38 23.32 18.24
N THR A 48 -11.71 24.36 17.77
CA THR A 48 -10.25 24.38 17.62
C THR A 48 -9.49 24.39 18.96
N SER A 49 -10.10 24.94 20.02
CA SER A 49 -9.52 24.91 21.37
C SER A 49 -9.64 23.52 21.96
N TYR A 50 -10.78 22.86 21.77
CA TYR A 50 -10.95 21.46 22.15
C TYR A 50 -9.93 20.57 21.45
N ILE A 51 -9.76 20.70 20.13
CA ILE A 51 -8.79 19.89 19.35
C ILE A 51 -7.36 20.03 19.89
N LYS A 52 -6.92 21.26 20.15
CA LYS A 52 -5.56 21.52 20.64
C LYS A 52 -5.28 20.91 22.01
N ASN A 53 -6.28 20.95 22.89
CA ASN A 53 -6.10 20.67 24.31
C ASN A 53 -6.49 19.25 24.72
N ASN A 54 -7.20 18.50 23.86
CA ASN A 54 -7.79 17.19 24.21
C ASN A 54 -7.38 16.07 23.23
N PRO A 55 -6.08 15.88 22.90
CA PRO A 55 -5.66 14.87 21.92
C PRO A 55 -5.92 13.43 22.38
N GLU A 56 -6.07 13.18 23.69
CA GLU A 56 -6.38 11.85 24.23
C GLU A 56 -7.83 11.48 24.06
N GLU A 57 -8.74 12.41 24.32
CA GLU A 57 -10.16 12.26 24.05
C GLU A 57 -10.40 12.09 22.55
N LEU A 58 -9.65 12.83 21.72
CA LEU A 58 -9.68 12.65 20.27
C LEU A 58 -9.21 11.26 19.85
N LEU A 59 -8.14 10.74 20.45
CA LEU A 59 -7.64 9.40 20.16
C LEU A 59 -8.72 8.32 20.43
N GLN A 60 -9.50 8.48 21.49
CA GLN A 60 -10.61 7.57 21.83
C GLN A 60 -11.75 7.59 20.80
N LEU A 61 -11.84 8.61 19.94
CA LEU A 61 -12.82 8.64 18.87
C LEU A 61 -12.49 7.67 17.73
N TYR A 62 -11.27 7.12 17.69
CA TYR A 62 -10.82 6.22 16.64
C TYR A 62 -11.64 4.92 16.62
N ASP A 63 -12.36 4.73 15.52
CA ASP A 63 -13.11 3.51 15.20
C ASP A 63 -12.78 2.99 13.80
N GLY A 64 -11.58 3.33 13.31
CA GLY A 64 -11.09 2.92 12.00
C GLY A 64 -10.70 1.44 11.91
N TYR A 65 -10.35 1.02 10.69
CA TYR A 65 -10.08 -0.38 10.34
C TYR A 65 -8.95 -1.02 11.16
N TYR A 66 -7.97 -0.24 11.60
CA TYR A 66 -6.80 -0.73 12.32
C TYR A 66 -6.91 -0.62 13.84
N ARG A 67 -8.07 -0.24 14.38
CA ARG A 67 -8.27 0.00 15.82
C ARG A 67 -7.75 -1.14 16.70
N ASP A 68 -8.16 -2.37 16.40
CA ASP A 68 -7.84 -3.53 17.23
C ASP A 68 -6.45 -4.12 16.93
N ARG A 69 -5.68 -3.47 16.05
CA ARG A 69 -4.35 -3.92 15.63
C ARG A 69 -3.22 -3.04 16.14
N ILE A 70 -3.53 -1.95 16.85
CA ILE A 70 -2.53 -1.02 17.39
C ILE A 70 -2.47 -1.20 18.90
N ASP A 71 -1.37 -1.78 19.39
CA ASP A 71 -1.08 -1.86 20.82
C ASP A 71 -0.49 -0.52 21.29
N TRP A 72 -1.37 0.49 21.48
CA TRP A 72 -1.02 1.89 21.74
C TRP A 72 0.04 2.09 22.85
N ASN A 73 1.31 1.97 22.48
CA ASN A 73 2.43 2.15 23.38
C ASN A 73 2.75 3.63 23.58
N PHE A 74 3.65 3.93 24.51
CA PHE A 74 3.98 5.30 24.87
C PHE A 74 4.47 6.12 23.67
N LYS A 75 5.36 5.57 22.84
CA LYS A 75 5.90 6.26 21.66
C LYS A 75 4.83 6.52 20.60
N GLN A 76 3.99 5.53 20.31
CA GLN A 76 2.86 5.67 19.37
C GLN A 76 1.88 6.75 19.85
N LYS A 77 1.51 6.73 21.14
CA LYS A 77 0.63 7.76 21.74
C LYS A 77 1.26 9.15 21.64
N GLN A 78 2.53 9.29 22.02
CA GLN A 78 3.22 10.58 21.91
C GLN A 78 3.26 11.10 20.46
N HIS A 79 3.53 10.21 19.51
CA HIS A 79 3.54 10.56 18.10
C HIS A 79 2.17 11.04 17.63
N ILE A 80 1.11 10.25 17.85
CA ILE A 80 -0.23 10.57 17.34
C ILE A 80 -0.84 11.79 18.03
N ARG A 81 -0.58 11.99 19.33
CA ARG A 81 -1.05 13.18 20.07
C ARG A 81 -0.57 14.47 19.41
N LYS A 82 0.68 14.51 18.94
CA LYS A 82 1.22 15.68 18.21
C LYS A 82 0.49 15.91 16.88
N LYS A 83 0.05 14.85 16.21
CA LYS A 83 -0.74 14.95 14.97
C LYS A 83 -2.17 15.41 15.26
N LEU A 84 -2.78 14.91 16.34
CA LEU A 84 -4.15 15.22 16.75
C LEU A 84 -4.31 16.62 17.37
N SER A 85 -3.26 17.20 17.96
CA SER A 85 -3.32 18.59 18.46
C SER A 85 -3.03 19.64 17.38
N ASN A 86 -2.60 19.22 16.18
CA ASN A 86 -2.24 20.12 15.10
C ASN A 86 -3.45 20.42 14.18
N LEU A 87 -3.94 21.67 14.22
CA LEU A 87 -5.07 22.13 13.41
C LEU A 87 -4.86 22.03 11.90
N ASP A 88 -3.63 22.11 11.41
CA ASP A 88 -3.36 22.03 9.97
C ASP A 88 -3.67 20.63 9.42
N ASN A 89 -3.50 19.59 10.24
CA ASN A 89 -3.93 18.24 9.87
C ASN A 89 -5.46 18.19 9.70
N TYR A 90 -6.22 18.88 10.56
CA TYR A 90 -7.69 18.94 10.44
C TYR A 90 -8.12 19.72 9.22
N ARG A 91 -7.48 20.86 8.93
CA ARG A 91 -7.76 21.66 7.73
C ARG A 91 -7.52 20.85 6.47
N LYS A 92 -6.35 20.18 6.38
CA LYS A 92 -6.00 19.30 5.27
C LYS A 92 -7.02 18.18 5.08
N GLN A 93 -7.37 17.45 6.15
CA GLN A 93 -8.33 16.35 6.03
C GLN A 93 -9.76 16.83 5.74
N LEU A 94 -10.15 18.01 6.21
CA LEU A 94 -11.42 18.63 5.84
C LEU A 94 -11.43 19.01 4.35
N GLN A 95 -10.37 19.62 3.84
CA GLN A 95 -10.24 19.96 2.42
C GLN A 95 -10.25 18.69 1.53
N ASP A 96 -9.56 17.62 1.93
CA ASP A 96 -9.59 16.33 1.24
C ASP A 96 -11.02 15.73 1.23
N TYR A 97 -11.73 15.84 2.35
CA TYR A 97 -13.13 15.42 2.46
C TYR A 97 -14.06 16.20 1.52
N LEU A 98 -13.86 17.52 1.45
CA LEU A 98 -14.69 18.41 0.63
C LEU A 98 -14.38 18.32 -0.86
N SER A 99 -13.14 17.97 -1.23
CA SER A 99 -12.70 17.82 -2.63
C SER A 99 -12.93 16.42 -3.23
N LYS A 100 -13.58 15.51 -2.49
CA LYS A 100 -13.90 14.16 -2.99
C LYS A 100 -14.57 14.19 -4.35
N GLY A 101 -14.02 13.42 -5.29
CA GLY A 101 -14.54 13.30 -6.65
C GLY A 101 -14.07 14.39 -7.62
N CYS A 102 -13.23 15.35 -7.18
CA CYS A 102 -12.64 16.37 -8.06
C CYS A 102 -11.62 15.80 -9.02
N CYS A 103 -10.79 14.88 -8.54
CA CYS A 103 -9.45 14.64 -9.05
C CYS A 103 -9.21 13.15 -9.37
N TYR A 104 -10.28 12.44 -9.69
CA TYR A 104 -10.25 11.03 -10.09
C TYR A 104 -9.67 10.85 -11.51
N THR A 105 -9.04 9.71 -11.81
CA THR A 105 -8.35 9.45 -13.09
C THR A 105 -9.24 9.35 -14.33
N MET A 106 -10.57 9.45 -14.19
CA MET A 106 -11.47 9.52 -15.36
C MET A 106 -11.30 10.81 -16.16
N HIS A 107 -11.49 10.72 -17.49
CA HIS A 107 -11.49 11.86 -18.40
C HIS A 107 -12.36 13.03 -17.90
N ASN A 108 -11.87 14.25 -18.11
CA ASN A 108 -12.49 15.50 -17.63
C ASN A 108 -13.93 15.73 -18.14
N GLN A 109 -14.32 15.06 -19.23
CA GLN A 109 -15.67 15.10 -19.82
C GLN A 109 -16.75 14.46 -18.94
N TYR A 110 -16.38 13.56 -18.03
CA TYR A 110 -17.30 12.90 -17.11
C TYR A 110 -17.53 13.69 -15.81
N ARG A 111 -16.98 14.90 -15.71
CA ARG A 111 -17.09 15.77 -14.54
C ARG A 111 -17.89 17.00 -14.89
N TYR A 112 -18.73 17.45 -13.96
CA TYR A 112 -19.56 18.63 -14.13
C TYR A 112 -19.14 19.74 -13.17
N GLN A 113 -19.45 20.97 -13.56
CA GLN A 113 -19.13 22.20 -12.85
C GLN A 113 -20.25 23.21 -13.11
N PHE A 114 -20.52 24.07 -12.14
CA PHE A 114 -21.37 25.23 -12.35
C PHE A 114 -20.56 26.50 -12.53
N THR A 115 -21.00 27.32 -13.48
CA THR A 115 -20.60 28.72 -13.59
C THR A 115 -21.85 29.57 -13.42
N VAL A 116 -21.94 30.31 -12.32
CA VAL A 116 -23.07 31.16 -11.97
C VAL A 116 -22.67 32.61 -12.25
N LYS A 117 -23.28 33.24 -13.24
CA LYS A 117 -23.03 34.64 -13.62
C LYS A 117 -24.25 35.51 -13.32
N PHE A 118 -24.02 36.65 -12.70
CA PHE A 118 -25.05 37.66 -12.44
C PHE A 118 -24.86 38.86 -13.36
N TYR A 119 -25.95 39.33 -13.95
CA TYR A 119 -25.95 40.40 -14.93
C TYR A 119 -26.70 41.63 -14.43
N LYS A 120 -26.17 42.81 -14.72
CA LYS A 120 -26.82 44.11 -14.53
C LYS A 120 -26.61 44.91 -15.83
N GLU A 121 -27.69 45.40 -16.42
CA GLU A 121 -27.64 46.20 -17.66
C GLU A 121 -26.84 45.51 -18.79
N GLY A 122 -26.98 44.19 -18.92
CA GLY A 122 -26.29 43.39 -19.94
C GLY A 122 -24.84 43.01 -19.61
N SER A 123 -24.24 43.60 -18.57
CA SER A 123 -22.86 43.31 -18.14
C SER A 123 -22.82 42.33 -16.97
N VAL A 124 -21.84 41.42 -16.96
CA VAL A 124 -21.60 40.53 -15.81
C VAL A 124 -20.99 41.35 -14.68
N TYR A 125 -21.63 41.40 -13.51
CA TYR A 125 -21.10 42.10 -12.34
C TYR A 125 -20.58 41.16 -11.25
N ALA A 126 -20.91 39.87 -11.32
CA ALA A 126 -20.37 38.83 -10.43
C ALA A 126 -20.40 37.47 -11.13
N SER A 127 -19.38 36.64 -10.87
CA SER A 127 -19.31 35.26 -11.37
C SER A 127 -18.72 34.35 -10.29
N PHE A 128 -19.28 33.15 -10.19
CA PHE A 128 -18.87 32.14 -9.25
C PHE A 128 -18.74 30.80 -9.98
N VAL A 129 -17.63 30.13 -9.76
CA VAL A 129 -17.30 28.86 -10.41
C VAL A 129 -17.19 27.79 -9.33
N SER A 130 -17.98 26.74 -9.42
CA SER A 130 -17.93 25.61 -8.47
C SER A 130 -16.66 24.79 -8.67
N GLN A 131 -16.33 23.87 -7.75
CA GLN A 131 -15.36 22.82 -8.10
C GLN A 131 -15.92 21.91 -9.21
N LYS A 132 -15.03 21.37 -10.04
CA LYS A 132 -15.37 20.40 -11.10
C LYS A 132 -15.24 18.99 -10.55
N ARG A 133 -16.30 18.18 -10.64
CA ARG A 133 -16.36 16.86 -9.97
C ARG A 133 -17.22 15.82 -10.69
N ALA A 134 -17.00 14.54 -10.40
CA ALA A 134 -17.86 13.44 -10.83
C ALA A 134 -18.89 13.03 -9.74
N TRP A 135 -18.50 13.06 -8.46
CA TRP A 135 -19.35 12.81 -7.29
C TRP A 135 -18.88 13.70 -6.11
N GLY A 136 -19.56 13.70 -4.96
CA GLY A 136 -19.16 14.49 -3.77
C GLY A 136 -19.89 15.84 -3.62
N TYR A 137 -19.14 16.93 -3.51
CA TYR A 137 -19.68 18.29 -3.30
C TYR A 137 -19.39 19.22 -4.49
N LEU A 138 -20.27 20.19 -4.81
CA LEU A 138 -19.97 21.18 -5.85
C LEU A 138 -19.31 22.43 -5.27
N PHE A 139 -19.63 22.78 -4.02
CA PHE A 139 -18.80 23.69 -3.25
C PHE A 139 -17.43 23.04 -2.93
N PRO A 140 -16.35 23.81 -2.72
CA PRO A 140 -16.34 25.26 -2.66
C PRO A 140 -16.54 25.93 -4.03
N TYR A 141 -16.97 27.19 -4.00
CA TYR A 141 -17.05 28.07 -5.18
C TYR A 141 -15.94 29.10 -5.14
N THR A 142 -15.39 29.46 -6.30
CA THR A 142 -14.41 30.54 -6.44
C THR A 142 -15.08 31.73 -7.12
N ASN A 143 -14.96 32.92 -6.53
CA ASN A 143 -15.47 34.15 -7.14
C ASN A 143 -14.47 34.76 -8.14
N GLN A 144 -14.83 35.87 -8.76
CA GLN A 144 -13.98 36.55 -9.76
C GLN A 144 -12.65 37.09 -9.19
N ASN A 145 -12.59 37.32 -7.87
CA ASN A 145 -11.39 37.80 -7.18
C ASN A 145 -10.47 36.65 -6.72
N GLY A 146 -10.84 35.40 -6.98
CA GLY A 146 -10.10 34.22 -6.54
C GLY A 146 -10.44 33.76 -5.12
N GLU A 147 -11.42 34.36 -4.45
CA GLU A 147 -11.81 33.98 -3.10
C GLU A 147 -12.69 32.72 -3.10
N THR A 148 -12.43 31.84 -2.14
CA THR A 148 -13.10 30.55 -2.00
C THR A 148 -14.28 30.62 -1.02
N ILE A 149 -15.40 30.00 -1.39
CA ILE A 149 -16.66 30.02 -0.64
C ILE A 149 -17.03 28.58 -0.26
N TYR A 150 -16.83 28.24 1.00
CA TYR A 150 -17.09 26.90 1.57
C TYR A 150 -18.54 26.74 2.07
N ASN A 151 -19.53 27.07 1.24
CA ASN A 151 -20.94 27.08 1.64
C ASN A 151 -21.81 26.13 0.81
N TYR A 152 -22.13 24.95 1.37
CA TYR A 152 -22.95 23.95 0.70
C TYR A 152 -24.42 24.39 0.45
N LYS A 153 -24.89 25.44 1.14
CA LYS A 153 -26.25 25.98 0.91
C LYS A 153 -26.40 26.57 -0.50
N VAL A 154 -25.30 26.96 -1.14
CA VAL A 154 -25.29 27.37 -2.55
C VAL A 154 -25.79 26.23 -3.44
N ASP A 155 -25.30 25.01 -3.22
CA ASP A 155 -25.73 23.81 -3.95
C ASP A 155 -27.23 23.55 -3.74
N GLN A 156 -27.73 23.72 -2.50
CA GLN A 156 -29.15 23.56 -2.18
C GLN A 156 -30.03 24.58 -2.91
N GLU A 157 -29.65 25.86 -2.89
CA GLU A 157 -30.43 26.91 -3.56
C GLU A 157 -30.38 26.77 -5.09
N LEU A 158 -29.26 26.35 -5.68
CA LEU A 158 -29.17 26.05 -7.11
C LEU A 158 -30.07 24.88 -7.51
N HIS A 159 -30.05 23.78 -6.75
CA HIS A 159 -30.95 22.65 -6.96
C HIS A 159 -32.42 23.08 -6.89
N ASN A 160 -32.80 23.84 -5.84
CA ASN A 160 -34.17 24.34 -5.68
C ASN A 160 -34.63 25.26 -6.83
N LEU A 161 -33.72 26.06 -7.40
CA LEU A 161 -34.05 27.00 -8.47
C LEU A 161 -34.16 26.32 -9.83
N PHE A 162 -33.26 25.40 -10.14
CA PHE A 162 -33.13 24.84 -11.49
C PHE A 162 -33.65 23.41 -11.62
N ASP A 163 -34.05 22.77 -10.51
CA ASP A 163 -34.41 21.35 -10.47
C ASP A 163 -33.29 20.49 -11.09
N SER A 164 -32.05 20.85 -10.77
CA SER A 164 -30.88 20.15 -11.30
C SER A 164 -30.90 18.73 -10.74
N ARG A 165 -30.67 17.70 -11.56
CA ARG A 165 -30.58 16.28 -11.15
C ARG A 165 -29.42 15.95 -10.21
N ILE A 166 -28.86 16.95 -9.56
CA ILE A 166 -27.68 16.87 -8.72
C ILE A 166 -28.12 16.50 -7.31
N LYS A 167 -27.52 15.44 -6.80
CA LYS A 167 -27.65 15.07 -5.39
C LYS A 167 -26.95 16.13 -4.54
N VAL A 168 -27.72 16.87 -3.75
CA VAL A 168 -27.18 17.81 -2.77
C VAL A 168 -27.04 17.09 -1.44
N GLU A 169 -25.82 16.73 -1.08
CA GLU A 169 -25.51 16.08 0.19
C GLU A 169 -25.10 17.14 1.22
N LYS A 170 -25.65 17.07 2.43
CA LYS A 170 -25.22 17.91 3.54
C LYS A 170 -23.87 17.36 4.06
N PRO A 171 -22.82 18.19 4.19
CA PRO A 171 -21.55 17.72 4.73
C PRO A 171 -21.69 17.31 6.19
N LEU A 172 -20.82 16.40 6.63
CA LEU A 172 -20.65 16.08 8.04
C LEU A 172 -20.25 17.34 8.81
N THR A 173 -20.71 17.45 10.05
CA THR A 173 -20.44 18.57 10.96
C THR A 173 -20.20 18.05 12.37
N GLU A 174 -19.58 18.89 13.20
CA GLU A 174 -19.40 18.67 14.66
C GLU A 174 -18.80 17.27 14.97
N LYS A 175 -19.42 16.52 15.89
CA LYS A 175 -18.96 15.21 16.39
C LYS A 175 -18.78 14.16 15.29
N LYS A 176 -19.61 14.18 14.24
CA LYS A 176 -19.47 13.22 13.13
C LYS A 176 -18.28 13.56 12.25
N LEU A 177 -18.05 14.86 12.02
CA LEU A 177 -16.91 15.32 11.22
C LEU A 177 -15.59 15.13 11.97
N ILE A 178 -15.54 15.46 13.26
CA ILE A 178 -14.31 15.32 14.05
C ILE A 178 -13.87 13.86 14.13
N ARG A 179 -14.79 12.91 14.35
CA ARG A 179 -14.48 11.46 14.29
C ARG A 179 -13.97 11.06 12.91
N TYR A 180 -14.64 11.49 11.84
CA TYR A 180 -14.21 11.20 10.47
C TYR A 180 -12.76 11.67 10.22
N ILE A 181 -12.44 12.90 10.61
CA ILE A 181 -11.11 13.49 10.43
C ILE A 181 -10.07 12.77 11.30
N VAL A 182 -10.38 12.48 12.57
CA VAL A 182 -9.49 11.71 13.47
C VAL A 182 -9.13 10.37 12.82
N ASN A 183 -10.11 9.61 12.33
CA ASN A 183 -9.84 8.35 11.64
C ASN A 183 -8.89 8.54 10.46
N LYS A 184 -9.09 9.58 9.65
CA LYS A 184 -8.21 9.88 8.52
C LYS A 184 -6.80 10.28 8.94
N ILE A 185 -6.65 11.07 10.00
CA ILE A 185 -5.33 11.41 10.54
C ILE A 185 -4.62 10.13 10.98
N LEU A 186 -5.29 9.23 11.71
CA LEU A 186 -4.69 7.99 12.19
C LEU A 186 -4.34 7.04 11.05
N ASP A 187 -5.28 6.77 10.14
CA ASP A 187 -5.06 5.89 8.99
C ASP A 187 -3.91 6.39 8.11
N ASN A 188 -3.75 7.71 7.94
CA ASN A 188 -2.65 8.29 7.17
C ASN A 188 -1.28 8.17 7.86
N ASN A 189 -1.24 7.96 9.18
CA ASN A 189 0.00 7.76 9.95
C ASN A 189 0.22 6.29 10.34
N ILE A 190 -0.58 5.34 9.80
CA ILE A 190 -0.56 3.94 10.22
C ILE A 190 0.82 3.29 10.08
N ARG A 191 1.55 3.59 9.00
CA ARG A 191 2.90 3.05 8.76
C ARG A 191 3.90 3.53 9.82
N GLU A 192 3.82 4.80 10.20
CA GLU A 192 4.69 5.38 11.25
C GLU A 192 4.37 4.74 12.61
N LEU A 193 3.09 4.49 12.90
CA LEU A 193 2.67 3.80 14.13
C LEU A 193 3.21 2.37 14.21
N TYR A 194 3.15 1.61 13.12
CA TYR A 194 3.65 0.23 13.06
C TYR A 194 5.17 0.13 13.16
N ALA A 195 5.90 1.12 12.62
CA ALA A 195 7.35 1.24 12.83
C ALA A 195 7.72 1.48 14.31
N MET A 196 6.77 1.98 15.12
CA MET A 196 6.97 2.18 16.57
C MET A 196 6.46 1.00 17.41
N SER A 197 5.88 -0.05 16.82
CA SER A 197 5.37 -1.21 17.57
C SER A 197 6.47 -1.96 18.32
N GLY A 198 7.72 -1.91 17.83
CA GLY A 198 8.86 -2.55 18.50
C GLY A 198 9.11 -2.05 19.93
N GLU A 199 8.66 -0.85 20.28
CA GLU A 199 8.80 -0.34 21.65
C GLU A 199 8.05 -1.18 22.69
N THR A 200 6.93 -1.79 22.30
CA THR A 200 6.16 -2.69 23.17
C THR A 200 7.00 -3.89 23.61
N PHE A 201 7.94 -4.33 22.77
CA PHE A 201 8.75 -5.54 22.94
C PHE A 201 10.23 -5.22 23.21
N ARG A 202 10.50 -4.04 23.77
CA ARG A 202 11.86 -3.51 23.91
C ARG A 202 12.79 -4.47 24.64
N GLU A 203 12.33 -5.10 25.73
CA GLU A 203 13.17 -6.01 26.52
C GLU A 203 13.55 -7.27 25.74
N GLU A 204 12.63 -7.85 24.97
CA GLU A 204 12.91 -9.02 24.12
C GLU A 204 13.84 -8.66 22.96
N ILE A 205 13.67 -7.47 22.38
CA ILE A 205 14.56 -6.95 21.33
C ILE A 205 15.96 -6.65 21.89
N ASN A 206 16.07 -6.22 23.16
CA ASN A 206 17.35 -5.98 23.81
C ASN A 206 18.18 -7.27 23.96
N ILE A 207 17.54 -8.45 24.00
CA ILE A 207 18.26 -9.73 23.96
C ILE A 207 19.05 -9.84 22.66
N LEU A 208 18.48 -9.48 21.51
CA LEU A 208 19.17 -9.50 20.21
C LEU A 208 20.36 -8.53 20.17
N ARG A 209 20.28 -7.40 20.89
CA ARG A 209 21.35 -6.39 20.93
C ARG A 209 22.69 -6.88 21.48
N THR A 210 22.70 -8.03 22.16
CA THR A 210 23.95 -8.65 22.64
C THR A 210 24.80 -9.24 21.51
N GLU A 211 24.20 -9.55 20.36
CA GLU A 211 24.87 -10.19 19.20
C GLU A 211 24.74 -9.36 17.91
N PHE A 212 23.76 -8.45 17.86
CA PHE A 212 23.41 -7.71 16.65
C PHE A 212 23.20 -6.22 16.93
N ASP A 213 23.57 -5.39 15.97
CA ASP A 213 22.96 -4.08 15.78
C ASP A 213 21.53 -4.24 15.28
N VAL A 214 20.59 -3.77 16.10
CA VAL A 214 19.17 -3.65 15.72
C VAL A 214 18.98 -2.34 14.95
N LEU A 215 18.88 -2.45 13.62
CA LEU A 215 18.81 -1.30 12.71
C LEU A 215 17.39 -0.72 12.61
N SER A 216 16.37 -1.59 12.55
CA SER A 216 14.98 -1.17 12.48
C SER A 216 14.04 -2.22 13.06
N THR A 217 12.86 -1.76 13.49
CA THR A 217 11.75 -2.61 13.96
C THR A 217 10.47 -2.13 13.30
N ASN A 218 9.67 -3.04 12.76
CA ASN A 218 8.39 -2.69 12.13
C ASN A 218 7.42 -3.85 12.19
N GLU A 219 6.20 -3.61 12.67
CA GLU A 219 5.15 -4.62 12.62
C GLU A 219 4.66 -4.80 11.17
N ASN A 220 4.53 -6.04 10.71
CA ASN A 220 4.08 -6.31 9.35
C ASN A 220 2.58 -6.05 9.21
N LEU A 221 2.22 -5.26 8.20
CA LEU A 221 0.83 -4.94 7.86
C LEU A 221 0.22 -6.03 6.97
N GLY A 222 -0.39 -7.05 7.59
CA GLY A 222 -1.15 -8.09 6.87
C GLY A 222 -0.28 -9.13 6.16
N GLY A 223 -0.89 -9.85 5.20
CA GLY A 223 -0.21 -10.90 4.43
C GLY A 223 0.54 -10.36 3.21
N GLY A 224 1.54 -11.10 2.75
CA GLY A 224 2.35 -10.70 1.60
C GLY A 224 3.18 -11.84 1.01
N ARG A 225 4.28 -11.47 0.32
CA ARG A 225 5.21 -12.44 -0.27
C ARG A 225 5.97 -13.26 0.77
N TYR A 226 6.12 -12.72 1.99
CA TYR A 226 6.95 -13.30 3.06
C TYR A 226 6.14 -13.97 4.17
N ILE A 227 4.85 -13.64 4.34
CA ILE A 227 4.00 -14.12 5.45
C ILE A 227 2.56 -14.35 4.98
N SER A 228 1.87 -15.33 5.56
CA SER A 228 0.51 -15.74 5.17
C SER A 228 -0.59 -14.74 5.56
N GLY A 229 -0.31 -13.82 6.49
CA GLY A 229 -1.19 -12.69 6.86
C GLY A 229 -2.15 -12.92 8.01
N PHE A 230 -2.14 -14.11 8.63
CA PHE A 230 -3.01 -14.44 9.77
C PHE A 230 -2.39 -14.08 11.13
N GLU A 231 -1.06 -14.04 11.21
CA GLU A 231 -0.33 -13.80 12.46
C GLU A 231 0.24 -12.38 12.50
N ARG A 232 0.12 -11.73 13.66
CA ARG A 232 0.81 -10.46 13.92
C ARG A 232 2.29 -10.76 14.08
N THR A 233 3.13 -10.13 13.28
CA THR A 233 4.57 -10.35 13.30
C THR A 233 5.32 -9.02 13.37
N LEU A 234 6.41 -9.02 14.14
CA LEU A 234 7.36 -7.92 14.16
C LEU A 234 8.56 -8.29 13.28
N ARG A 235 8.86 -7.45 12.29
CA ARG A 235 10.09 -7.54 11.52
C ARG A 235 11.17 -6.70 12.19
N ILE A 236 12.30 -7.33 12.50
CA ILE A 236 13.47 -6.73 13.12
C ILE A 236 14.64 -6.89 12.16
N GLU A 237 15.21 -5.77 11.73
CA GLU A 237 16.38 -5.75 10.85
C GLU A 237 17.66 -5.79 11.69
N LEU A 238 18.49 -6.79 11.44
CA LEU A 238 19.65 -7.14 12.23
C LEU A 238 20.92 -7.21 11.38
N LYS A 239 22.03 -6.82 12.00
CA LYS A 239 23.37 -6.89 11.42
C LYS A 239 24.42 -7.02 12.51
N ASN A 240 25.61 -7.53 12.18
CA ASN A 240 26.82 -7.34 12.99
C ASN A 240 28.07 -7.32 12.09
N ASP A 241 29.24 -7.25 12.70
CA ASP A 241 30.53 -7.12 12.01
C ASP A 241 30.93 -8.32 11.14
N HIS A 242 30.24 -9.47 11.26
CA HIS A 242 30.49 -10.65 10.43
C HIS A 242 29.79 -10.62 9.06
N PHE A 243 28.89 -9.66 8.85
CA PHE A 243 28.09 -9.55 7.62
C PHE A 243 28.85 -8.74 6.57
N PHE A 244 28.71 -9.12 5.30
CA PHE A 244 29.06 -8.23 4.21
C PHE A 244 28.27 -6.91 4.31
N PRO A 245 28.81 -5.78 3.81
CA PRO A 245 28.17 -4.47 3.93
C PRO A 245 26.74 -4.40 3.41
N ASN A 246 26.38 -5.24 2.45
CA ASN A 246 25.08 -5.33 1.80
C ASN A 246 24.20 -6.51 2.26
N VAL A 247 24.60 -7.27 3.28
CA VAL A 247 23.82 -8.41 3.81
C VAL A 247 23.16 -8.03 5.14
N TYR A 248 21.91 -8.47 5.31
CA TYR A 248 21.08 -8.19 6.49
C TYR A 248 20.23 -9.42 6.83
N ILE A 249 19.89 -9.59 8.12
CA ILE A 249 18.84 -10.53 8.54
C ILE A 249 17.56 -9.75 8.83
N GLN A 250 16.46 -10.21 8.25
CA GLN A 250 15.08 -9.82 8.55
C GLN A 250 14.49 -10.86 9.48
N PHE A 251 14.62 -10.65 10.80
CA PHE A 251 14.00 -11.51 11.78
C PHE A 251 12.51 -11.18 11.90
N ILE A 252 11.66 -12.14 11.53
CA ILE A 252 10.21 -12.05 11.60
C ILE A 252 9.76 -12.87 12.81
N ALA A 253 9.46 -12.16 13.89
CA ALA A 253 9.02 -12.75 15.15
C ALA A 253 7.50 -12.66 15.28
N THR A 254 6.85 -13.78 15.55
CA THR A 254 5.42 -13.87 15.83
C THR A 254 5.12 -13.27 17.20
N ILE A 255 4.08 -12.44 17.26
CA ILE A 255 3.53 -11.88 18.49
C ILE A 255 2.43 -12.81 18.98
N SER A 256 2.67 -13.49 20.10
CA SER A 256 1.70 -14.38 20.74
C SER A 256 1.57 -14.03 22.21
N GLU A 257 0.34 -13.91 22.71
CA GLU A 257 0.04 -13.60 24.12
C GLU A 257 0.78 -12.35 24.68
N GLY A 258 1.10 -11.39 23.81
CA GLY A 258 1.80 -10.16 24.19
C GLY A 258 3.33 -10.28 24.30
N SER A 259 3.91 -11.37 23.81
CA SER A 259 5.36 -11.63 23.79
C SER A 259 5.81 -11.94 22.36
N LEU A 260 7.08 -11.64 22.06
CA LEU A 260 7.76 -12.10 20.84
C LEU A 260 8.30 -13.50 21.05
N TYR A 261 8.19 -14.33 20.01
CA TYR A 261 9.01 -15.53 19.94
C TYR A 261 10.50 -15.15 20.07
N THR A 262 11.21 -15.82 20.97
CA THR A 262 12.49 -15.32 21.47
C THR A 262 13.63 -15.47 20.44
N GLY A 263 14.55 -14.51 20.45
CA GLY A 263 15.69 -14.46 19.54
C GLY A 263 16.80 -15.49 19.79
N ASP A 264 16.67 -16.35 20.81
CA ASP A 264 17.73 -17.31 21.17
C ASP A 264 17.96 -18.35 20.07
N SER A 265 16.91 -18.73 19.34
CA SER A 265 17.02 -19.63 18.18
C SER A 265 17.84 -19.00 17.06
N LEU A 266 17.62 -17.70 16.79
CA LEU A 266 18.40 -16.97 15.78
C LEU A 266 19.88 -16.88 16.20
N LYS A 267 20.17 -16.54 17.46
CA LYS A 267 21.55 -16.44 17.96
C LYS A 267 22.33 -17.75 17.82
N LYS A 268 21.67 -18.89 17.99
CA LYS A 268 22.31 -20.20 17.83
C LYS A 268 22.63 -20.53 16.38
N ASN A 269 21.85 -20.03 15.43
CA ASN A 269 21.88 -20.48 14.04
C ASN A 269 22.48 -19.45 13.07
N TYR A 270 22.53 -18.17 13.42
CA TYR A 270 22.84 -17.11 12.44
C TYR A 270 24.23 -17.27 11.80
N THR A 271 25.24 -17.70 12.56
CA THR A 271 26.60 -17.88 12.04
C THR A 271 26.64 -18.91 10.93
N ASP A 272 25.94 -20.04 11.08
CA ASP A 272 25.85 -21.06 10.03
C ASP A 272 25.13 -20.51 8.79
N ILE A 273 24.00 -19.85 8.98
CA ILE A 273 23.22 -19.22 7.91
C ILE A 273 24.08 -18.23 7.11
N LEU A 274 24.82 -17.36 7.81
CA LEU A 274 25.72 -16.40 7.18
C LEU A 274 26.88 -17.07 6.45
N ASN A 275 27.49 -18.09 7.06
CA ASN A 275 28.58 -18.82 6.43
C ASN A 275 28.13 -19.46 5.12
N ARG A 276 26.94 -20.09 5.09
CA ARG A 276 26.39 -20.70 3.88
C ARG A 276 26.10 -19.67 2.79
N ILE A 277 25.49 -18.53 3.14
CA ILE A 277 25.21 -17.45 2.17
C ILE A 277 26.49 -16.80 1.65
N GLN A 278 27.43 -16.46 2.53
CA GLN A 278 28.63 -15.69 2.16
C GLN A 278 29.75 -16.55 1.56
N SER A 279 29.71 -17.88 1.74
CA SER A 279 30.67 -18.82 1.13
C SER A 279 30.19 -19.34 -0.22
N ASN A 280 28.90 -19.19 -0.56
CA ASN A 280 28.41 -19.54 -1.89
C ASN A 280 29.04 -18.63 -2.96
N ASN A 281 29.77 -19.20 -3.91
CA ASN A 281 30.57 -18.44 -4.88
C ASN A 281 29.71 -17.52 -5.76
N PHE A 282 28.55 -18.00 -6.19
CA PHE A 282 27.65 -17.25 -7.05
C PHE A 282 27.08 -16.01 -6.35
N ILE A 283 26.56 -16.18 -5.12
CA ILE A 283 26.05 -15.06 -4.32
C ILE A 283 27.19 -14.12 -3.93
N SER A 284 28.26 -14.66 -3.35
CA SER A 284 29.32 -13.84 -2.76
C SER A 284 30.06 -13.01 -3.80
N LYS A 285 30.29 -13.55 -5.00
CA LYS A 285 30.84 -12.79 -6.13
C LYS A 285 29.94 -11.62 -6.50
N TYR A 286 28.65 -11.86 -6.69
CA TYR A 286 27.70 -10.80 -7.03
C TYR A 286 27.67 -9.68 -5.96
N LEU A 287 27.60 -10.05 -4.68
CA LEU A 287 27.55 -9.07 -3.58
C LEU A 287 28.83 -8.25 -3.45
N LYS A 288 30.00 -8.83 -3.78
CA LYS A 288 31.28 -8.12 -3.80
C LYS A 288 31.39 -7.19 -5.00
N ASP A 289 30.88 -7.61 -6.16
CA ASP A 289 30.91 -6.84 -7.41
C ASP A 289 29.87 -5.69 -7.43
N ASP A 290 28.76 -5.84 -6.72
CA ASP A 290 27.70 -4.82 -6.59
C ASP A 290 27.46 -4.44 -5.12
N THR A 291 28.30 -3.55 -4.59
CA THR A 291 28.19 -3.08 -3.20
C THR A 291 26.92 -2.27 -2.91
N ASN A 292 26.20 -1.84 -3.96
CA ASN A 292 24.91 -1.13 -3.83
C ASN A 292 23.71 -2.09 -3.84
N SER A 293 23.94 -3.38 -4.08
CA SER A 293 22.91 -4.39 -3.88
C SER A 293 22.53 -4.51 -2.41
N ARG A 294 21.43 -5.20 -2.15
CA ARG A 294 20.99 -5.56 -0.80
C ARG A 294 20.50 -7.00 -0.82
N LEU A 295 21.04 -7.82 0.08
CA LEU A 295 20.57 -9.17 0.37
C LEU A 295 19.90 -9.19 1.75
N ASP A 296 18.61 -9.52 1.77
CA ASP A 296 17.80 -9.69 2.97
C ASP A 296 17.57 -11.20 3.20
N ILE A 297 18.19 -11.76 4.25
CA ILE A 297 17.94 -13.14 4.70
C ILE A 297 16.72 -13.13 5.62
N TYR A 298 15.70 -13.93 5.33
CA TYR A 298 14.50 -13.99 6.17
C TYR A 298 14.61 -15.13 7.18
N TYR A 299 14.39 -14.82 8.46
CA TYR A 299 14.36 -15.79 9.55
C TYR A 299 13.03 -15.65 10.29
N TYR A 300 12.26 -16.72 10.39
CA TYR A 300 10.89 -16.73 10.93
C TYR A 300 10.87 -17.50 12.23
N ASP A 301 10.69 -16.82 13.37
CA ASP A 301 10.69 -17.42 14.71
C ASP A 301 11.95 -18.26 15.01
N ASN A 302 11.98 -19.52 14.60
CA ASN A 302 13.09 -20.48 14.77
C ASN A 302 13.55 -21.16 13.48
N ARG A 303 13.12 -20.70 12.30
CA ARG A 303 13.35 -21.36 11.01
C ARG A 303 13.74 -20.37 9.92
N THR A 304 14.53 -20.82 8.96
CA THR A 304 15.06 -20.02 7.84
C THR A 304 14.11 -19.94 6.63
N VAL A 305 12.97 -20.63 6.71
CA VAL A 305 11.89 -20.62 5.73
C VAL A 305 10.60 -20.98 6.45
N ASN A 306 9.48 -20.33 6.10
CA ASN A 306 8.18 -20.66 6.70
C ASN A 306 7.33 -21.59 5.82
N GLU A 307 6.27 -22.13 6.42
CA GLU A 307 5.28 -23.00 5.76
C GLU A 307 4.71 -22.42 4.48
N TYR A 308 4.42 -21.13 4.49
CA TYR A 308 3.80 -20.43 3.37
C TYR A 308 4.74 -20.38 2.16
N ASN A 309 6.03 -20.15 2.38
CA ASN A 309 7.05 -20.13 1.35
C ASN A 309 7.35 -21.55 0.84
N ILE A 310 7.44 -22.55 1.74
CA ILE A 310 7.58 -23.96 1.35
C ILE A 310 6.40 -24.38 0.47
N TYR A 311 5.16 -24.18 0.92
CA TYR A 311 3.97 -24.60 0.19
C TYR A 311 3.82 -23.92 -1.17
N ARG A 312 4.42 -22.74 -1.37
CA ARG A 312 4.41 -22.05 -2.66
C ARG A 312 5.42 -22.60 -3.66
N VAL A 313 6.57 -23.10 -3.18
CA VAL A 313 7.66 -23.59 -4.02
C VAL A 313 7.62 -25.11 -4.22
N ASN A 314 7.12 -25.83 -3.22
CA ASN A 314 7.07 -27.28 -3.14
C ASN A 314 5.76 -27.70 -2.48
N LYS A 315 4.71 -27.90 -3.29
CA LYS A 315 3.40 -28.35 -2.81
C LYS A 315 3.50 -29.73 -2.14
N ASP A 316 2.47 -30.15 -1.42
CA ASP A 316 2.47 -31.50 -0.83
C ASP A 316 2.10 -32.58 -1.87
N SER A 317 2.29 -33.84 -1.48
CA SER A 317 2.03 -35.01 -2.31
C SER A 317 0.57 -35.10 -2.77
N SER A 318 -0.39 -34.60 -1.98
CA SER A 318 -1.80 -34.65 -2.34
C SER A 318 -2.12 -33.69 -3.49
N GLU A 319 -1.47 -32.53 -3.52
CA GLU A 319 -1.56 -31.59 -4.64
C GLU A 319 -0.82 -32.11 -5.87
N TRP A 320 0.35 -32.74 -5.70
CA TRP A 320 1.08 -33.35 -6.83
C TRP A 320 0.25 -34.40 -7.56
N ILE A 321 -0.46 -35.26 -6.82
CA ILE A 321 -1.36 -36.27 -7.40
C ILE A 321 -2.45 -35.61 -8.27
N LYS A 322 -2.97 -34.44 -7.87
CA LYS A 322 -3.96 -33.71 -8.68
C LYS A 322 -3.38 -33.23 -10.00
N HIS A 323 -2.10 -32.83 -10.02
CA HIS A 323 -1.42 -32.51 -11.27
C HIS A 323 -1.20 -33.75 -12.12
N ASP A 324 -0.71 -34.83 -11.51
CA ASP A 324 -0.36 -36.07 -12.22
C ASP A 324 -1.57 -36.70 -12.91
N ILE A 325 -2.73 -36.72 -12.24
CA ILE A 325 -3.99 -37.16 -12.84
C ILE A 325 -4.37 -36.32 -14.07
N ARG A 326 -4.04 -35.02 -14.08
CA ARG A 326 -4.34 -34.12 -15.19
C ARG A 326 -3.35 -34.23 -16.35
N LEU A 327 -2.16 -34.80 -16.14
CA LEU A 327 -1.16 -34.96 -17.20
C LEU A 327 -1.72 -35.78 -18.37
N GLU A 328 -2.44 -36.86 -18.10
CA GLU A 328 -3.07 -37.68 -19.14
C GLU A 328 -4.07 -36.90 -20.00
N TRP A 329 -4.77 -35.93 -19.40
CA TRP A 329 -5.68 -35.04 -20.14
C TRP A 329 -4.88 -34.06 -21.01
N PHE A 330 -3.82 -33.45 -20.47
CA PHE A 330 -2.99 -32.50 -21.22
C PHE A 330 -2.31 -33.15 -22.42
N ASP A 331 -1.77 -34.37 -22.25
CA ASP A 331 -1.10 -35.11 -23.32
C ASP A 331 -2.07 -35.48 -24.46
N ARG A 332 -3.36 -35.63 -24.16
CA ARG A 332 -4.40 -35.98 -25.14
C ARG A 332 -4.97 -34.77 -25.89
N TYR A 333 -5.04 -33.61 -25.25
CA TYR A 333 -5.72 -32.41 -25.81
C TYR A 333 -4.78 -31.23 -26.13
N GLY A 334 -3.50 -31.30 -25.77
CA GLY A 334 -2.46 -30.41 -26.29
C GLY A 334 -2.45 -28.97 -25.76
N ASP A 335 -3.00 -28.70 -24.56
CA ASP A 335 -2.99 -27.36 -23.97
C ASP A 335 -1.78 -27.14 -23.03
N GLN A 336 -0.66 -26.70 -23.61
CA GLN A 336 0.57 -26.38 -22.87
C GLN A 336 0.39 -25.31 -21.81
N LYS A 337 -0.50 -24.32 -22.04
CA LYS A 337 -0.74 -23.25 -21.07
C LYS A 337 -1.50 -23.79 -19.85
N ALA A 338 -2.51 -24.63 -20.08
CA ALA A 338 -3.22 -25.30 -19.00
C ALA A 338 -2.31 -26.26 -18.22
N ARG A 339 -1.40 -26.97 -18.90
CA ARG A 339 -0.38 -27.82 -18.27
C ARG A 339 0.51 -27.03 -17.31
N ARG A 340 1.11 -25.92 -17.77
CA ARG A 340 1.95 -25.04 -16.92
C ARG A 340 1.18 -24.40 -15.78
N THR A 341 -0.05 -23.96 -16.03
CA THR A 341 -0.91 -23.43 -14.97
C THR A 341 -1.18 -24.50 -13.92
N SER A 342 -1.47 -25.73 -14.34
CA SER A 342 -1.66 -26.85 -13.41
C SER A 342 -0.39 -27.16 -12.63
N GLU A 343 0.78 -27.12 -13.26
CA GLU A 343 2.08 -27.31 -12.59
C GLU A 343 2.26 -26.24 -11.50
N MET A 344 2.17 -24.95 -11.84
CA MET A 344 2.32 -23.89 -10.84
C MET A 344 1.32 -23.98 -9.68
N VAL A 345 0.07 -24.32 -9.96
CA VAL A 345 -0.99 -24.39 -8.93
C VAL A 345 -0.80 -25.60 -8.00
N HIS A 346 -0.41 -26.75 -8.55
CA HIS A 346 -0.46 -28.03 -7.84
C HIS A 346 0.91 -28.60 -7.49
N THR A 347 2.01 -28.10 -8.05
CA THR A 347 3.37 -28.56 -7.74
C THR A 347 4.31 -27.43 -7.32
N GLY A 348 4.05 -26.18 -7.71
CA GLY A 348 4.93 -25.04 -7.44
C GLY A 348 6.04 -24.96 -8.47
N CYS A 349 7.30 -25.16 -8.05
CA CYS A 349 8.44 -25.26 -8.98
C CYS A 349 8.65 -26.68 -9.55
N ASN A 350 7.86 -27.66 -9.11
CA ASN A 350 7.85 -29.05 -9.59
C ASN A 350 9.15 -29.86 -9.44
N TYR A 351 10.10 -29.45 -8.59
CA TYR A 351 11.27 -30.29 -8.25
C TYR A 351 10.92 -31.43 -7.26
N ARG A 352 9.76 -31.33 -6.59
CA ARG A 352 9.23 -32.34 -5.65
C ARG A 352 10.23 -32.73 -4.55
N PHE A 353 10.84 -31.71 -3.94
CA PHE A 353 11.79 -31.92 -2.86
C PHE A 353 11.15 -32.69 -1.70
N ASN A 354 11.95 -33.48 -0.99
CA ASN A 354 11.52 -33.98 0.30
C ASN A 354 11.20 -32.79 1.20
N ARG A 355 10.09 -32.90 1.94
CA ARG A 355 9.61 -31.92 2.89
C ARG A 355 10.70 -31.50 3.89
N SER A 356 11.43 -32.45 4.48
CA SER A 356 12.49 -32.15 5.45
C SER A 356 13.67 -31.41 4.82
N PHE A 357 13.97 -31.70 3.54
CA PHE A 357 15.04 -31.04 2.80
C PHE A 357 14.73 -29.56 2.53
N ILE A 358 13.51 -29.24 2.10
CA ILE A 358 13.15 -27.84 1.82
C ILE A 358 12.95 -27.02 3.10
N GLU A 359 12.64 -27.64 4.24
CA GLU A 359 12.53 -27.00 5.55
C GLU A 359 13.86 -26.47 6.08
N GLU A 360 14.98 -27.05 5.64
CA GLU A 360 16.35 -26.63 5.99
C GLU A 360 16.92 -25.58 5.02
N ALA A 361 16.14 -25.13 4.04
CA ALA A 361 16.57 -24.10 3.10
C ALA A 361 16.65 -22.71 3.75
N ILE A 362 17.51 -21.85 3.21
CA ILE A 362 17.59 -20.44 3.60
C ILE A 362 16.84 -19.59 2.57
N PHE A 363 15.79 -18.91 3.01
CA PHE A 363 15.01 -18.02 2.16
C PHE A 363 15.56 -16.59 2.22
N PHE A 364 15.83 -15.99 1.05
CA PHE A 364 16.40 -14.65 0.97
C PHE A 364 15.94 -13.87 -0.27
N GLU A 365 16.07 -12.55 -0.22
CA GLU A 365 15.79 -11.64 -1.32
C GLU A 365 17.04 -10.85 -1.71
N ILE A 366 17.26 -10.65 -3.00
CA ILE A 366 18.26 -9.72 -3.52
C ILE A 366 17.58 -8.57 -4.27
N LYS A 367 17.95 -7.35 -3.92
CA LYS A 367 17.53 -6.10 -4.58
C LYS A 367 18.75 -5.36 -5.10
N SER A 368 18.67 -4.83 -6.31
CA SER A 368 19.71 -3.99 -6.91
C SER A 368 19.09 -3.06 -7.96
N ASN A 369 19.81 -2.00 -8.31
CA ASN A 369 19.47 -1.17 -9.47
C ASN A 369 19.92 -1.81 -10.80
N ARG A 370 20.82 -2.79 -10.76
CA ARG A 370 21.35 -3.50 -11.94
C ARG A 370 20.46 -4.66 -12.39
N ASN A 371 19.70 -5.23 -11.46
CA ASN A 371 18.97 -6.48 -11.64
C ASN A 371 17.53 -6.34 -11.13
N SER A 372 16.64 -7.17 -11.65
CA SER A 372 15.29 -7.29 -11.09
C SER A 372 15.38 -7.86 -9.67
N ALA A 373 14.58 -7.33 -8.75
CA ALA A 373 14.49 -7.90 -7.40
C ALA A 373 14.06 -9.37 -7.48
N SER A 374 14.68 -10.23 -6.68
CA SER A 374 14.49 -11.68 -6.81
C SER A 374 14.50 -12.40 -5.47
N LEU A 375 13.68 -13.44 -5.36
CA LEU A 375 13.55 -14.31 -4.19
C LEU A 375 14.14 -15.67 -4.48
N TRP A 376 14.89 -16.16 -3.51
CA TRP A 376 15.73 -17.33 -3.64
C TRP A 376 15.61 -18.26 -2.44
N PHE A 377 15.90 -19.54 -2.67
CA PHE A 377 16.13 -20.53 -1.64
C PHE A 377 17.54 -21.08 -1.83
N LEU A 378 18.39 -20.97 -0.82
CA LEU A 378 19.64 -21.74 -0.73
C LEU A 378 19.31 -23.08 -0.07
N LEU A 379 19.31 -24.14 -0.87
CA LEU A 379 18.94 -25.49 -0.46
C LEU A 379 20.08 -26.16 0.33
N PRO A 380 19.82 -27.22 1.11
CA PRO A 380 20.84 -27.88 1.94
C PRO A 380 22.07 -28.43 1.20
N ASP A 381 21.96 -28.69 -0.10
CA ASP A 381 23.05 -29.13 -0.97
C ASP A 381 23.78 -27.95 -1.66
N ASP A 382 23.59 -26.74 -1.13
CA ASP A 382 24.14 -25.46 -1.57
C ASP A 382 23.73 -25.03 -3.01
N THR A 383 22.72 -25.69 -3.56
CA THR A 383 22.06 -25.22 -4.78
C THR A 383 21.11 -24.06 -4.50
N LEU A 384 20.90 -23.24 -5.52
CA LEU A 384 20.12 -22.01 -5.45
C LEU A 384 18.89 -22.08 -6.33
N LEU A 385 17.72 -22.05 -5.72
CA LEU A 385 16.45 -22.01 -6.45
C LEU A 385 15.97 -20.57 -6.57
N LEU A 386 15.96 -20.04 -7.79
CA LEU A 386 15.30 -18.79 -8.14
C LEU A 386 13.78 -19.01 -8.18
N TYR A 387 13.09 -18.55 -7.15
CA TYR A 387 11.65 -18.75 -7.00
C TYR A 387 10.82 -17.65 -7.67
N HIS A 388 11.19 -16.39 -7.48
CA HIS A 388 10.40 -15.25 -7.95
C HIS A 388 11.28 -14.10 -8.43
N VAL A 389 10.83 -13.37 -9.46
CA VAL A 389 11.46 -12.16 -9.98
C VAL A 389 10.41 -11.05 -10.10
N ASP A 390 10.73 -9.86 -9.58
CA ASP A 390 9.86 -8.70 -9.61
C ASP A 390 9.90 -7.99 -10.97
N SER A 391 9.54 -8.73 -12.01
CA SER A 391 9.40 -8.25 -13.37
C SER A 391 8.31 -9.05 -14.07
N TYR A 392 7.58 -8.39 -14.97
CA TYR A 392 6.66 -9.03 -15.91
C TYR A 392 7.19 -8.96 -17.36
N ASP A 393 8.33 -8.30 -17.56
CA ASP A 393 8.98 -8.18 -18.86
C ASP A 393 10.09 -9.22 -18.99
N LYS A 394 9.79 -10.29 -19.74
CA LYS A 394 10.74 -11.40 -20.02
C LYS A 394 11.98 -10.94 -20.79
N THR A 395 11.92 -9.80 -21.51
CA THR A 395 13.05 -9.36 -22.34
C THR A 395 14.20 -8.77 -21.53
N ASN A 396 13.88 -8.13 -20.40
CA ASN A 396 14.83 -7.43 -19.55
C ASN A 396 15.02 -8.10 -18.17
N ALA A 397 14.38 -9.25 -17.93
CA ALA A 397 14.50 -9.98 -16.68
C ALA A 397 15.91 -10.53 -16.49
N THR A 398 16.67 -9.84 -15.64
CA THR A 398 18.06 -10.16 -15.30
C THR A 398 18.16 -10.31 -13.79
N VAL A 399 18.83 -11.36 -13.32
CA VAL A 399 19.10 -11.62 -11.90
C VAL A 399 20.55 -12.01 -11.73
N LEU A 400 21.24 -11.43 -10.75
CA LEU A 400 22.66 -11.67 -10.51
C LEU A 400 23.51 -11.55 -11.79
N ASP A 401 23.17 -10.56 -12.63
CA ASP A 401 23.77 -10.28 -13.94
C ASP A 401 23.57 -11.38 -15.01
N ILE A 402 22.66 -12.32 -14.77
CA ILE A 402 22.26 -13.36 -15.72
C ILE A 402 20.92 -12.99 -16.36
N SER A 403 20.90 -12.91 -17.69
CA SER A 403 19.65 -12.80 -18.44
C SER A 403 18.89 -14.11 -18.37
N LEU A 404 17.65 -14.09 -17.87
CA LEU A 404 16.84 -15.31 -17.76
C LEU A 404 16.50 -15.88 -19.13
N ARG A 405 16.31 -15.01 -20.12
CA ARG A 405 16.02 -15.40 -21.50
C ARG A 405 17.15 -16.18 -22.15
N SER A 406 18.41 -15.93 -21.77
CA SER A 406 19.54 -16.71 -22.30
C SER A 406 19.63 -18.11 -21.68
N LEU A 407 19.02 -18.33 -20.52
CA LEU A 407 19.00 -19.65 -19.87
C LEU A 407 17.93 -20.55 -20.48
N ASN A 408 16.73 -20.00 -20.66
CA ASN A 408 15.62 -20.67 -21.32
C ASN A 408 14.72 -19.59 -21.91
N SER A 409 14.29 -19.71 -23.17
CA SER A 409 13.32 -18.77 -23.76
C SER A 409 11.89 -18.98 -23.26
N ASP A 410 11.65 -20.14 -22.66
CA ASP A 410 10.33 -20.68 -22.33
C ASP A 410 10.16 -20.84 -20.81
N PHE A 411 10.25 -19.72 -20.10
CA PHE A 411 10.03 -19.59 -18.65
C PHE A 411 8.87 -18.66 -18.38
N ASP A 412 8.29 -18.74 -17.19
CA ASP A 412 7.21 -17.86 -16.78
C ASP A 412 7.67 -16.85 -15.73
N LEU A 413 7.08 -15.64 -15.81
CA LEU A 413 7.27 -14.58 -14.85
C LEU A 413 5.94 -14.32 -14.13
N PRO A 414 5.97 -13.97 -12.85
CA PRO A 414 7.16 -13.73 -12.03
C PRO A 414 7.82 -14.99 -11.43
N TRP A 415 7.42 -16.22 -11.78
CA TRP A 415 7.91 -17.47 -11.16
C TRP A 415 8.76 -18.34 -12.10
N PRO A 416 10.05 -18.02 -12.32
CA PRO A 416 10.88 -18.76 -13.28
C PRO A 416 11.31 -20.15 -12.80
N CYS A 417 11.47 -20.37 -11.49
CA CYS A 417 11.79 -21.68 -10.89
C CYS A 417 13.05 -22.35 -11.50
N PHE A 418 14.14 -21.59 -11.63
CA PHE A 418 15.44 -22.11 -12.08
C PHE A 418 16.30 -22.54 -10.89
N LEU A 419 16.96 -23.70 -11.02
CA LEU A 419 17.91 -24.20 -10.05
C LEU A 419 19.32 -23.95 -10.55
N PHE A 420 20.19 -23.42 -9.69
CA PHE A 420 21.58 -23.12 -9.99
C PHE A 420 22.49 -23.90 -9.03
N ASN A 421 23.69 -24.25 -9.48
CA ASN A 421 24.74 -24.68 -8.57
C ASN A 421 25.41 -23.48 -7.87
N GLU A 422 26.38 -23.76 -7.01
CA GLU A 422 27.15 -22.73 -6.27
C GLU A 422 27.97 -21.78 -7.17
N TYR A 423 28.14 -22.10 -8.46
CA TYR A 423 28.88 -21.29 -9.44
C TYR A 423 27.97 -20.47 -10.36
N GLY A 424 26.64 -20.62 -10.24
CA GLY A 424 25.65 -19.92 -11.07
C GLY A 424 25.33 -20.62 -12.39
N GLU A 425 25.67 -21.91 -12.52
CA GLU A 425 25.31 -22.72 -13.68
C GLU A 425 23.94 -23.37 -13.45
N ILE A 426 23.08 -23.33 -14.47
CA ILE A 426 21.73 -23.90 -14.39
C ILE A 426 21.77 -25.43 -14.29
N LYS A 427 21.05 -25.99 -13.33
CA LYS A 427 20.78 -27.43 -13.23
C LYS A 427 19.48 -27.76 -13.97
N PRO A 428 19.43 -28.90 -14.69
CA PRO A 428 18.19 -29.37 -15.29
C PRO A 428 17.14 -29.69 -14.20
N ARG A 429 15.86 -29.54 -14.58
CA ARG A 429 14.72 -29.96 -13.77
C ARG A 429 14.55 -31.46 -13.75
#